data_AF-A0A3B9IN00-F1
#
_entry.id   AF-A0A3B9IN00-F1
#
_cell.length_a   1.000
_cell.length_b   1.000
_cell.length_c   1.000
_cell.angle_alpha   90.00
_cell.angle_beta   90.00
_cell.angle_gamma   90.00
#
_symmetry.space_group_name_H-M   'P 1'
#
loop_
_entity.id
_entity.type
_entity.pdbx_description
1 polymer ?
#
loop_
_entity_poly.entity_id
_entity_poly.type
_entity_poly.pdbx_seq_one_letter_code
_entity_poly.pdbx_strand_id
1 'polypeptide(L)' 'FPDKVQSWSDRLHPEDSGYTFEAFAACLNDRSGRTGYDVTYRLKMKDGAWRWFRAVGGVARDAQ' A
#
# COMPACT_ATOMS: atom_id res chain seq x y z
N PHE A 1 -11.51 10.70 1.66
CA PHE A 1 -11.68 9.24 1.58
C PHE A 1 -11.42 8.69 2.96
N PRO A 2 -12.23 7.77 3.52
CA PRO A 2 -12.06 7.34 4.90
C PRO A 2 -10.69 6.70 5.08
N ASP A 3 -10.06 6.94 6.24
CA ASP A 3 -8.72 6.47 6.61
C ASP A 3 -8.73 4.95 6.93
N LYS A 4 -9.21 4.15 5.98
CA LYS A 4 -9.33 2.69 6.08
C LYS A 4 -8.52 2.05 4.97
N VAL A 5 -7.66 1.11 5.35
CA VAL A 5 -6.85 0.28 4.43
C VAL A 5 -7.72 -0.35 3.33
N GLN A 6 -8.96 -0.73 3.67
CA GLN A 6 -9.93 -1.32 2.75
C GLN A 6 -10.28 -0.41 1.54
N SER A 7 -10.38 0.90 1.74
CA SER A 7 -10.72 1.85 0.66
C SER A 7 -9.65 1.96 -0.42
N TRP A 8 -8.43 1.54 -0.09
CA TRP A 8 -7.30 1.46 -1.00
C TRP A 8 -7.16 0.05 -1.59
N SER A 9 -7.24 -0.99 -0.75
CA SER A 9 -7.06 -2.38 -1.19
C SER A 9 -8.13 -2.86 -2.17
N ASP A 10 -9.37 -2.40 -2.04
CA ASP A 10 -10.48 -2.83 -2.91
C ASP A 10 -10.31 -2.35 -4.36
N ARG A 11 -9.37 -1.42 -4.61
CA ARG A 11 -9.09 -0.84 -5.92
C ARG A 11 -7.80 -1.36 -6.54
N LEU A 12 -7.02 -2.17 -5.82
CA LEU A 12 -5.82 -2.78 -6.34
C LEU A 12 -6.14 -3.83 -7.40
N HIS A 13 -5.29 -3.89 -8.42
CA HIS A 13 -5.35 -4.96 -9.39
C HIS A 13 -5.08 -6.31 -8.70
N PRO A 14 -5.83 -7.39 -9.00
CA PRO A 14 -5.67 -8.68 -8.32
C PRO A 14 -4.24 -9.24 -8.37
N GLU A 15 -3.58 -9.11 -9.53
CA GLU A 15 -2.17 -9.54 -9.70
C GLU A 15 -1.19 -8.72 -8.85
N ASP A 16 -1.55 -7.47 -8.53
CA ASP A 16 -0.68 -6.55 -7.81
C ASP A 16 -0.92 -6.57 -6.30
N SER A 17 -2.09 -7.06 -5.88
CA SER A 17 -2.50 -7.08 -4.49
C SER A 17 -1.52 -7.84 -3.59
N GLY A 18 -1.07 -9.02 -4.02
CA GLY A 18 -0.19 -9.88 -3.22
C GLY A 18 1.11 -9.19 -2.83
N TYR A 19 1.95 -8.80 -3.80
CA TYR A 19 3.23 -8.15 -3.50
C TYR A 19 3.05 -6.81 -2.78
N THR A 20 1.95 -6.11 -3.05
CA THR A 20 1.65 -4.83 -2.41
C THR A 20 1.38 -5.01 -0.91
N PHE A 21 0.58 -6.02 -0.55
CA PHE A 21 0.32 -6.35 0.85
C PHE A 21 1.54 -6.93 1.57
N GLU A 22 2.36 -7.72 0.88
CA GLU A 22 3.61 -8.24 1.44
C GLU A 22 4.58 -7.09 1.79
N ALA A 23 4.79 -6.15 0.87
CA ALA A 23 5.63 -4.98 1.12
C ALA A 23 5.07 -4.10 2.26
N PHE A 24 3.75 -3.93 2.31
CA PHE A 24 3.09 -3.20 3.38
C PHE A 24 3.28 -3.87 4.75
N ALA A 25 3.07 -5.19 4.83
CA ALA A 25 3.28 -5.97 6.03
C ALA A 25 4.76 -5.97 6.46
N ALA A 26 5.70 -6.08 5.52
CA ALA A 26 7.13 -6.01 5.81
C ALA A 26 7.54 -4.67 6.43
N CYS A 27 7.03 -3.56 5.87
CA CYS A 27 7.23 -2.21 6.41
C CYS A 27 6.64 -2.05 7.82
N LEU A 28 5.42 -2.56 8.06
CA LEU A 28 4.76 -2.54 9.37
C LEU A 28 5.46 -3.39 10.43
N ASN A 29 5.97 -4.56 10.04
CA ASN A 29 6.64 -5.48 10.95
C ASN A 29 8.08 -5.06 11.25
N ASP A 30 8.71 -4.27 10.39
CA ASP A 30 10.04 -3.73 10.69
C ASP A 30 9.97 -2.64 11.76
N ARG A 31 10.39 -3.00 12.98
CA ARG A 31 10.51 -2.07 14.11
C ARG A 31 11.75 -1.19 14.06
N SER A 32 12.72 -1.52 13.21
CA SER A 32 13.93 -0.72 13.04
C SER A 32 13.73 0.51 12.16
N GLY A 33 12.60 0.58 11.43
CA GLY A 33 12.27 1.72 10.56
C GLY A 33 13.15 1.82 9.31
N ARG A 34 13.84 0.74 8.95
CA ARG A 34 14.75 0.67 7.79
C ARG A 34 14.05 0.17 6.53
N THR A 35 13.02 -0.65 6.70
CA THR A 35 12.18 -1.14 5.60
C THR A 35 11.09 -0.12 5.30
N GLY A 36 11.33 0.71 4.29
CA GLY A 36 10.31 1.59 3.73
C GLY A 36 9.31 0.82 2.87
N TYR A 37 8.11 1.36 2.74
CA TYR A 37 7.14 0.91 1.75
C TYR A 37 7.38 1.69 0.46
N ASP A 38 7.80 1.03 -0.62
CA ASP A 38 7.94 1.63 -1.95
C ASP A 38 7.53 0.59 -3.00
N VAL A 39 6.34 0.77 -3.57
CA VAL A 39 5.77 -0.15 -4.54
C VAL A 39 5.08 0.61 -5.65
N THR A 40 5.10 0.02 -6.85
CA THR A 40 4.33 0.51 -7.99
C THR A 40 3.25 -0.51 -8.32
N TYR A 41 1.98 -0.11 -8.35
CA TYR A 41 0.83 -1.00 -8.60
C TYR A 41 -0.24 -0.31 -9.44
N ARG A 42 -1.14 -1.12 -10.02
CA ARG A 42 -2.29 -0.62 -10.77
C ARG A 42 -3.49 -0.42 -9.87
N LEU A 43 -4.12 0.76 -9.96
CA LEU A 43 -5.41 1.04 -9.34
C LEU A 43 -6.53 1.17 -10.38
N LYS A 44 -7.73 0.73 -9.97
CA LYS A 44 -8.95 0.88 -10.75
C LYS A 44 -9.47 2.30 -10.63
N MET A 45 -9.54 3.00 -11.76
CA MET A 45 -10.12 4.33 -11.87
C MET A 45 -11.65 4.25 -11.89
N LYS A 46 -12.32 5.39 -11.66
CA LYS A 46 -13.80 5.47 -11.64
C LYS A 46 -14.46 5.02 -12.97
N ASP A 47 -13.73 5.17 -14.08
CA ASP A 47 -14.15 4.80 -15.43
C ASP A 47 -13.84 3.31 -15.74
N GLY A 48 -13.27 2.56 -14.79
CA GLY A 48 -12.90 1.16 -14.96
C GLY A 48 -11.51 0.95 -15.57
N ALA A 49 -10.80 2.00 -15.99
CA ALA A 49 -9.45 1.89 -16.51
C ALA A 49 -8.44 1.60 -15.39
N TRP A 50 -7.36 0.91 -15.74
CA TRP A 50 -6.23 0.67 -14.85
C TRP A 50 -5.14 1.70 -15.08
N ARG A 51 -4.62 2.28 -14.01
CA ARG A 51 -3.49 3.22 -14.09
C ARG A 51 -2.42 2.86 -13.07
N TRP A 52 -1.17 3.10 -13.45
CA TRP A 52 0.00 2.90 -12.60
C TRP A 52 0.12 4.01 -11.57
N PHE A 53 0.32 3.61 -10.32
CA PHE A 53 0.62 4.50 -9.21
C PHE A 53 1.84 3.97 -8.48
N ARG A 54 2.70 4.88 -8.02
CA ARG A 54 3.77 4.58 -7.08
C ARG A 54 3.33 5.05 -5.69
N ALA A 55 3.43 4.17 -4.71
CA ALA A 55 3.17 4.47 -3.32
C ALA A 55 4.47 4.34 -2.53
N VAL A 56 4.83 5.42 -1.85
CA VAL A 56 5.97 5.47 -0.94
C VAL A 56 5.46 5.85 0.44
N GLY A 57 5.89 5.14 1.47
CA GLY A 57 5.44 5.34 2.84
C GLY A 57 6.42 4.79 3.87
N GLY A 58 6.28 5.27 5.09
CA GLY A 58 7.01 4.79 6.26
C GLY A 58 6.08 4.66 7.45
N VAL A 59 6.55 4.01 8.51
CA VAL A 59 5.77 3.76 9.73
C VAL A 59 6.28 4.66 10.84
N ALA A 60 5.46 5.62 11.26
CA ALA A 60 5.62 6.30 12.53
C ALA A 60 4.90 5.51 13.62
N ARG A 61 5.51 5.37 14.79
CA ARG A 61 4.91 4.72 15.97
C ARG A 61 4.89 5.73 17.10
N ASP A 62 3.76 5.81 17.79
CA ASP A 62 3.66 6.65 18.98
C ASP A 62 4.56 6.10 20.09
N ALA A 63 5.12 7.02 20.90
CA ALA A 63 5.79 6.66 22.13
C ALA A 63 4.74 6.12 23.10
N GLN A 64 4.92 4.87 23.55
CA GLN A 64 4.07 4.26 24.57
C GLN A 64 4.35 4.86 25.94
#